data_AF-A0A535E6J5-F1
#
_entry.id   AF-A0A535E6J5-F1
#
_cell.length_a   1.000
_cell.length_b   1.000
_cell.length_c   1.000
_cell.angle_alpha   90.00
_cell.angle_beta   90.00
_cell.angle_gamma   90.00
#
_symmetry.space_group_name_H-M   'P 1'
#
loop_
_entity.id
_entity.type
_entity.pdbx_description
1 polymer ?
#
loop_
_entity_poly.entity_id
_entity_poly.type
_entity_poly.pdbx_seq_one_letter_code
_entity_poly.pdbx_strand_id
1 'polypeptide(L)'
;MSDFGLFESPFGVRWTTLAMGATIVAVVGARRRPFVGVVTAAAWMTAFEIPYQIADALTHHRDAHLARTLGQDVFWLATVAGWIGWAHALGVRPDARWALLSAAIFALWVAQGLPYNFAGQTGPVQWWPELLNVGSKTALGVAYMLGAVAPSARPAWATRSGQSP
;
A
#
# COMPACT_ATOMS: atom_id res chain seq x y z
N MET A 1 2.80 30.62 6.42
CA MET A 1 1.90 29.51 6.02
C MET A 1 2.80 28.32 5.80
N SER A 2 2.56 27.21 6.49
CA SER A 2 3.38 26.01 6.31
C SER A 2 3.03 25.40 4.95
N ASP A 3 4.04 25.10 4.12
CA ASP A 3 3.88 24.56 2.75
C ASP A 3 3.18 23.18 2.69
N PHE A 4 2.73 22.65 3.83
CA PHE A 4 2.14 21.32 4.00
C PHE A 4 0.74 21.16 3.38
N GLY A 5 -0.04 22.24 3.25
CA GLY A 5 -1.35 22.18 2.58
C GLY A 5 -1.27 21.73 1.11
N LEU A 6 -0.09 21.84 0.49
CA LEU A 6 0.17 21.38 -0.88
C LEU A 6 0.55 19.90 -0.96
N PHE A 7 1.06 19.30 0.12
CA PHE A 7 1.54 17.90 0.15
C PHE A 7 0.54 16.94 0.78
N GLU A 8 -0.21 17.43 1.75
CA GLU A 8 -1.05 16.62 2.61
C GLU A 8 -2.50 17.13 2.59
N SER A 9 -3.44 16.20 2.56
CA SER A 9 -4.87 16.50 2.65
C SER A 9 -5.28 16.87 4.08
N PRO A 10 -6.47 17.44 4.28
CA PRO A 10 -7.01 17.72 5.62
C PRO A 10 -7.15 16.49 6.53
N PHE A 11 -6.98 15.27 5.98
CA PHE A 11 -7.08 14.01 6.70
C PHE A 11 -5.72 13.43 7.13
N GLY A 12 -4.61 14.17 6.93
CA GLY A 12 -3.27 13.64 7.23
C GLY A 12 -2.80 12.58 6.24
N VAL A 13 -3.32 12.63 5.00
CA VAL A 13 -2.95 11.70 3.91
C VAL A 13 -2.37 12.49 2.75
N ARG A 14 -1.21 12.05 2.24
CA ARG A 14 -0.54 12.69 1.09
C ARG A 14 -1.44 12.69 -0.16
N TRP A 15 -1.46 13.81 -0.89
CA TRP A 15 -2.23 13.92 -2.13
C TRP A 15 -1.83 12.88 -3.18
N THR A 16 -0.55 12.54 -3.25
CA THR A 16 -0.04 11.47 -4.13
C THR A 16 -0.63 10.10 -3.79
N THR A 17 -0.85 9.82 -2.50
CA THR A 17 -1.48 8.57 -2.05
C THR A 17 -2.96 8.55 -2.43
N LEU A 18 -3.68 9.65 -2.24
CA LEU A 18 -5.08 9.78 -2.66
C LEU A 18 -5.22 9.66 -4.19
N ALA A 19 -4.37 10.34 -4.94
CA ALA A 19 -4.36 10.30 -6.40
C ALA A 19 -4.12 8.88 -6.93
N MET A 20 -3.16 8.15 -6.35
CA MET A 20 -2.90 6.77 -6.75
C MET A 20 -4.04 5.83 -6.37
N GLY A 21 -4.62 5.97 -5.18
CA GLY A 21 -5.80 5.21 -4.77
C GLY A 21 -7.00 5.44 -5.69
N ALA A 22 -7.29 6.71 -6.02
CA ALA A 22 -8.33 7.08 -6.98
C ALA A 22 -8.07 6.50 -8.37
N THR A 23 -6.81 6.51 -8.82
CA THR A 23 -6.39 5.93 -10.11
C THR A 23 -6.65 4.42 -10.15
N ILE A 24 -6.27 3.69 -9.09
CA ILE A 24 -6.54 2.25 -8.98
C ILE A 24 -8.05 1.98 -9.05
N VAL A 25 -8.85 2.70 -8.26
CA VAL A 25 -10.32 2.54 -8.24
C VAL A 25 -10.92 2.80 -9.62
N ALA A 26 -10.52 3.88 -10.29
CA ALA A 26 -11.04 4.25 -11.61
C ALA A 26 -10.65 3.22 -12.68
N VAL A 27 -9.36 2.87 -12.79
CA VAL A 27 -8.86 1.97 -13.84
C VAL A 27 -9.37 0.55 -13.65
N VAL A 28 -9.24 0.00 -12.45
CA VAL A 28 -9.69 -1.37 -12.15
C VAL A 28 -11.22 -1.44 -12.16
N GLY A 29 -11.89 -0.42 -11.62
CA GLY A 29 -13.35 -0.31 -11.63
C GLY A 29 -13.92 -0.33 -13.04
N ALA A 30 -13.33 0.46 -13.95
CA ALA A 30 -13.73 0.51 -15.36
C ALA A 30 -13.42 -0.78 -16.13
N ARG A 31 -12.33 -1.48 -15.80
CA ARG A 31 -11.93 -2.73 -16.48
C ARG A 31 -12.62 -3.98 -15.94
N ARG A 32 -13.07 -3.96 -14.68
CA ARG A 32 -13.71 -5.10 -14.01
C ARG A 32 -15.05 -4.69 -13.38
N ARG A 33 -15.04 -4.34 -12.10
CA ARG A 33 -16.21 -3.88 -11.35
C ARG A 33 -15.76 -2.82 -10.35
N PRO A 34 -16.55 -1.76 -10.09
CA PRO A 34 -16.17 -0.69 -9.14
C PRO A 34 -15.71 -1.22 -7.78
N PHE A 35 -16.43 -2.23 -7.26
CA PHE A 35 -16.09 -2.88 -5.99
C PHE A 35 -14.69 -3.53 -6.00
N VAL A 36 -14.28 -4.17 -7.12
CA VAL A 36 -12.94 -4.75 -7.24
C VAL A 36 -11.88 -3.65 -7.22
N GLY A 37 -12.16 -2.48 -7.79
CA GLY A 37 -11.28 -1.32 -7.70
C GLY A 37 -11.06 -0.85 -6.26
N VAL A 38 -12.14 -0.75 -5.48
CA VAL A 38 -12.07 -0.39 -4.04
C VAL A 38 -11.26 -1.41 -3.25
N VAL A 39 -11.56 -2.70 -3.41
CA VAL A 39 -10.81 -3.78 -2.72
C VAL A 39 -9.33 -3.76 -3.13
N THR A 40 -9.02 -3.49 -4.41
CA THR A 40 -7.64 -3.40 -4.90
C THR A 40 -6.90 -2.23 -4.26
N ALA A 41 -7.53 -1.06 -4.16
CA ALA A 41 -6.93 0.11 -3.53
C ALA A 41 -6.69 -0.12 -2.02
N ALA A 42 -7.66 -0.72 -1.32
CA ALA A 42 -7.51 -1.07 0.09
C ALA A 42 -6.39 -2.10 0.32
N ALA A 43 -6.29 -3.12 -0.54
CA ALA A 43 -5.24 -4.12 -0.48
C ALA A 43 -3.84 -3.53 -0.77
N TRP A 44 -3.72 -2.65 -1.77
CA TRP A 44 -2.50 -1.91 -2.05
C TRP A 44 -2.03 -1.09 -0.85
N MET A 45 -2.93 -0.29 -0.26
CA MET A 45 -2.61 0.53 0.90
C MET A 45 -2.16 -0.33 2.08
N THR A 46 -2.91 -1.40 2.35
CA THR A 46 -2.59 -2.37 3.42
C THR A 46 -1.22 -3.02 3.20
N ALA A 47 -0.91 -3.44 1.97
CA ALA A 47 0.34 -4.09 1.63
C ALA A 47 1.56 -3.16 1.76
N PHE A 48 1.37 -1.85 1.69
CA PHE A 48 2.41 -0.87 1.99
C PHE A 48 2.51 -0.54 3.48
N GLU A 49 1.39 -0.31 4.15
CA GLU A 49 1.36 0.11 5.56
C GLU A 49 1.89 -0.96 6.50
N ILE A 50 1.60 -2.25 6.28
CA ILE A 50 2.13 -3.33 7.12
C ILE A 50 3.66 -3.28 7.24
N PRO A 51 4.44 -3.38 6.14
CA PRO A 51 5.90 -3.33 6.25
C PRO A 51 6.40 -1.96 6.69
N TYR A 52 5.72 -0.87 6.34
CA TYR A 52 6.07 0.48 6.80
C TYR A 52 5.99 0.61 8.33
N GLN A 53 4.85 0.27 8.95
CA GLN A 53 4.66 0.35 10.39
C GLN A 53 5.63 -0.56 11.15
N ILE A 54 5.89 -1.76 10.62
CA ILE A 54 6.89 -2.67 11.20
C ILE A 54 8.29 -2.03 11.14
N ALA A 55 8.71 -1.50 9.99
CA ALA A 55 10.00 -0.87 9.84
C ALA A 55 10.13 0.41 10.70
N ASP A 56 9.09 1.23 10.76
CA ASP A 56 9.05 2.44 11.59
C ASP A 56 9.21 2.09 13.07
N ALA A 57 8.43 1.12 13.57
CA ALA A 57 8.53 0.66 14.94
C ALA A 57 9.93 0.16 15.28
N LEU A 58 10.51 -0.68 14.42
CA LEU A 58 11.86 -1.23 14.63
C LEU A 58 12.97 -0.19 14.54
N THR A 59 12.76 0.89 13.79
CA THR A 59 13.80 1.93 13.56
C THR A 59 13.74 3.03 14.62
N HIS A 60 12.54 3.45 15.02
CA HIS A 60 12.31 4.66 15.83
C HIS A 60 11.84 4.40 17.26
N HIS A 61 11.39 3.20 17.60
CA HIS A 61 10.94 2.88 18.96
C HIS A 61 11.88 1.87 19.64
N ARG A 62 12.23 2.15 20.90
CA ARG A 62 13.04 1.26 21.74
C ARG A 62 12.29 0.85 23.01
N ASP A 63 12.65 -0.32 23.53
CA ASP A 63 12.22 -0.85 24.84
C ASP A 63 10.70 -1.00 25.02
N ALA A 64 10.15 -0.64 26.19
CA ALA A 64 8.74 -0.83 26.52
C ALA A 64 7.78 -0.08 25.57
N HIS A 65 8.27 0.96 24.89
CA HIS A 65 7.51 1.69 23.89
C HIS A 65 7.34 0.88 22.59
N LEU A 66 8.35 0.10 22.22
CA LEU A 66 8.30 -0.80 21.06
C LEU A 66 7.24 -1.90 21.27
N ALA A 67 7.22 -2.54 22.45
CA ALA A 67 6.25 -3.61 22.75
C ALA A 67 4.80 -3.10 22.73
N ARG A 68 4.57 -1.88 23.23
CA ARG A 68 3.25 -1.23 23.22
C ARG A 68 2.82 -0.83 21.80
N THR A 69 3.70 -0.18 21.05
CA THR A 69 3.44 0.23 19.66
C THR A 69 3.16 -0.99 18.80
N LEU A 70 4.02 -2.01 18.84
CA LEU A 70 3.78 -3.26 18.11
C LEU A 70 2.50 -3.98 18.53
N GLY A 71 2.11 -3.96 19.80
CA GLY A 71 0.86 -4.58 20.25
C GLY A 71 -0.38 -3.88 19.67
N GLN A 72 -0.37 -2.55 19.60
CA GLN A 72 -1.44 -1.75 19.00
C GLN A 72 -1.45 -1.89 17.48
N ASP A 73 -0.27 -1.87 16.86
CA ASP A 73 -0.11 -1.99 15.42
C ASP A 73 -0.50 -3.39 14.96
N VAL A 74 -0.10 -4.47 15.65
CA VAL A 74 -0.45 -5.84 15.26
C VAL A 74 -1.96 -6.05 15.16
N PHE A 75 -2.75 -5.51 16.08
CA PHE A 75 -4.22 -5.58 16.02
C PHE A 75 -4.76 -4.85 14.79
N TRP A 76 -4.26 -3.64 14.52
CA TRP A 76 -4.65 -2.86 13.34
C TRP A 76 -4.23 -3.54 12.04
N LEU A 77 -2.96 -3.95 11.94
CA LEU A 77 -2.36 -4.64 10.81
C LEU A 77 -3.11 -5.95 10.51
N ALA A 78 -3.49 -6.73 11.53
CA ALA A 78 -4.31 -7.92 11.36
C ALA A 78 -5.71 -7.61 10.82
N THR A 79 -6.31 -6.52 11.30
CA THR A 79 -7.65 -6.08 10.86
C THR A 79 -7.62 -5.63 9.39
N VAL A 80 -6.56 -4.95 8.95
CA VAL A 80 -6.46 -4.47 7.57
C VAL A 80 -5.92 -5.53 6.60
N ALA A 81 -5.13 -6.51 7.06
CA ALA A 81 -4.58 -7.59 6.23
C ALA A 81 -5.65 -8.39 5.47
N GLY A 82 -6.88 -8.44 5.98
CA GLY A 82 -8.02 -9.05 5.30
C GLY A 82 -8.26 -8.52 3.88
N TRP A 83 -7.93 -7.25 3.60
CA TRP A 83 -8.05 -6.67 2.26
C TRP A 83 -7.16 -7.36 1.23
N ILE A 84 -5.95 -7.76 1.61
CA ILE A 84 -5.03 -8.50 0.74
C ILE A 84 -5.66 -9.85 0.39
N GLY A 85 -6.13 -10.59 1.40
CA GLY A 85 -6.82 -11.87 1.19
C GLY A 85 -8.05 -11.74 0.29
N TRP A 86 -8.85 -10.68 0.49
CA TRP A 86 -10.03 -10.42 -0.33
C TRP A 86 -9.69 -10.07 -1.78
N ALA A 87 -8.69 -9.21 -2.00
CA ALA A 87 -8.19 -8.93 -3.34
C ALA A 87 -7.71 -10.22 -4.02
N HIS A 88 -7.00 -11.08 -3.29
CA HIS A 88 -6.58 -12.37 -3.80
C HIS A 88 -7.76 -13.30 -4.15
N ALA A 89 -8.81 -13.34 -3.33
CA ALA A 89 -10.02 -14.10 -3.61
C ALA A 89 -10.77 -13.60 -4.87
N LEU A 90 -10.69 -12.30 -5.15
CA LEU A 90 -11.21 -11.67 -6.37
C LEU A 90 -10.30 -11.84 -7.60
N GLY A 91 -9.18 -12.55 -7.45
CA GLY A 91 -8.24 -12.83 -8.53
C GLY A 91 -7.28 -11.68 -8.84
N VAL A 92 -7.12 -10.71 -7.94
CA VAL A 92 -6.05 -9.70 -8.04
C VAL A 92 -4.72 -10.37 -7.69
N ARG A 93 -3.74 -10.25 -8.58
CA ARG A 93 -2.38 -10.78 -8.37
C ARG A 93 -1.38 -9.70 -8.73
N PRO A 94 -0.75 -9.01 -7.77
CA PRO A 94 0.15 -7.91 -8.07
C PRO A 94 1.24 -8.31 -9.08
N ASP A 95 1.54 -7.44 -10.03
CA ASP A 95 2.63 -7.66 -10.97
C ASP A 95 3.96 -7.77 -10.22
N ALA A 96 4.66 -8.90 -10.39
CA ALA A 96 5.85 -9.21 -9.62
C ALA A 96 7.02 -8.25 -9.87
N ARG A 97 7.13 -7.67 -11.08
CA ARG A 97 8.23 -6.76 -11.45
C ARG A 97 8.09 -5.45 -10.71
N TRP A 98 6.88 -4.89 -10.70
CA TRP A 98 6.58 -3.65 -9.99
C TRP A 98 6.57 -3.83 -8.46
N ALA A 99 6.11 -4.99 -7.98
CA ALA A 99 6.21 -5.33 -6.56
C ALA A 99 7.67 -5.42 -6.11
N LEU A 100 8.54 -6.05 -6.92
CA LEU A 100 9.98 -6.13 -6.64
C LEU A 100 10.64 -4.74 -6.66
N LEU A 101 10.28 -3.88 -7.62
CA LEU A 101 10.77 -2.50 -7.66
C LEU A 101 10.36 -1.73 -6.40
N SER A 102 9.10 -1.84 -5.99
CA SER A 102 8.61 -1.25 -4.73
C SER A 102 9.43 -1.72 -3.53
N ALA A 103 9.67 -3.03 -3.44
CA ALA A 103 10.44 -3.63 -2.35
C ALA A 103 11.91 -3.15 -2.37
N ALA A 104 12.53 -3.02 -3.54
CA ALA A 104 13.89 -2.51 -3.67
C ALA A 104 14.02 -1.05 -3.23
N ILE A 105 13.07 -0.19 -3.64
CA ILE A 105 13.03 1.22 -3.19
C ILE A 105 12.80 1.29 -1.68
N PHE A 106 11.89 0.46 -1.14
CA PHE A 106 11.60 0.41 0.28
C PHE A 106 12.82 -0.06 1.09
N ALA A 107 13.51 -1.11 0.65
CA ALA A 107 14.72 -1.61 1.30
C ALA A 107 15.84 -0.56 1.30
N LEU A 108 16.03 0.17 0.20
CA LEU A 108 16.96 1.30 0.13
C LEU A 108 16.58 2.40 1.12
N TRP A 109 15.29 2.63 1.33
CA TRP A 109 14.80 3.62 2.28
C TRP A 109 15.02 3.21 3.74
N VAL A 110 14.71 1.95 4.07
CA VAL A 110 14.99 1.37 5.39
C VAL A 110 16.49 1.37 5.68
N ALA A 111 17.33 1.05 4.70
CA ALA A 111 18.79 1.07 4.84
C ALA A 111 19.35 2.46 5.18
N GLN A 112 18.61 3.53 4.89
CA GLN A 112 18.95 4.91 5.25
C GLN A 112 18.39 5.33 6.61
N GLY A 113 17.82 4.41 7.38
CA GLY A 113 17.18 4.69 8.67
C GLY A 113 15.75 5.21 8.54
N LEU A 114 15.08 4.94 7.41
CA LEU A 114 13.69 5.31 7.16
C LEU A 114 13.35 6.78 7.51
N PRO A 115 14.12 7.79 7.07
CA PRO A 115 13.72 9.19 7.28
C PRO A 115 12.39 9.45 6.58
N TYR A 116 11.43 10.16 7.18
CA TYR A 116 10.20 10.53 6.47
C TYR A 116 9.69 11.90 6.90
N ASN A 117 8.98 12.55 5.98
CA ASN A 117 8.22 13.75 6.31
C ASN A 117 6.91 13.37 7.00
N PHE A 118 6.59 14.06 8.09
CA PHE A 118 5.36 13.86 8.85
C PHE A 118 4.62 15.18 9.12
N ALA A 119 3.31 15.07 9.31
CA ALA A 119 2.45 16.21 9.64
C ALA A 119 2.92 16.88 10.93
N GLY A 120 3.13 18.19 10.88
CA GLY A 120 3.57 18.98 12.04
C GLY A 120 5.09 19.00 12.27
N GLN A 121 5.90 18.43 11.36
CA GLN A 121 7.34 18.65 11.42
C GLN A 121 7.68 20.14 11.27
N THR A 122 8.69 20.60 12.01
CA THR A 122 9.14 22.00 12.02
C THR A 122 10.33 22.25 11.07
N GLY A 123 10.97 21.19 10.60
CA GLY A 123 12.09 21.24 9.65
C GLY A 123 11.66 21.32 8.19
N PRO A 124 12.60 21.62 7.27
CA PRO A 124 12.33 21.65 5.84
C PRO A 124 11.92 20.28 5.32
N VAL A 125 11.15 20.26 4.22
CA VAL A 125 10.77 19.02 3.53
C VAL A 125 12.03 18.31 3.04
N GLN A 126 12.17 17.04 3.44
CA GLN A 126 13.24 16.17 2.97
C GLN A 126 12.78 15.49 1.67
N TRP A 127 13.20 16.04 0.54
CA TRP A 127 12.75 15.60 -0.79
C TRP A 127 13.20 14.19 -1.16
N TRP A 128 14.42 13.82 -0.79
CA TRP A 128 14.95 12.50 -1.11
C TRP A 128 14.17 11.37 -0.41
N PRO A 129 13.95 11.44 0.92
CA PRO A 129 13.07 10.48 1.58
C PRO A 129 11.62 10.51 1.08
N GLU A 130 11.11 11.68 0.70
CA GLU A 130 9.78 11.80 0.10
C GLU A 130 9.68 11.03 -1.22
N LEU A 131 10.70 11.15 -2.07
CA LEU A 131 10.78 10.43 -3.32
C LEU A 131 10.82 8.91 -3.11
N LEU A 132 11.52 8.43 -2.08
CA LEU A 132 11.56 7.00 -1.75
C LEU A 132 10.20 6.49 -1.25
N ASN A 133 9.52 7.24 -0.37
CA ASN A 133 8.17 6.90 0.10
C ASN A 133 7.18 6.85 -1.07
N VAL A 134 7.05 7.96 -1.79
CA VAL A 134 6.12 8.09 -2.92
C VAL A 134 6.46 7.08 -4.01
N GLY A 135 7.75 6.92 -4.34
CA GLY A 135 8.22 6.00 -5.36
C GLY A 135 7.90 4.55 -5.04
N SER A 136 8.21 4.10 -3.82
CA SER A 136 7.90 2.73 -3.39
C SER A 136 6.38 2.48 -3.41
N LYS A 137 5.60 3.38 -2.80
CA LYS A 137 4.14 3.27 -2.74
C LYS A 137 3.50 3.29 -4.12
N THR A 138 3.97 4.15 -5.03
CA THR A 138 3.48 4.24 -6.41
C THR A 138 3.81 2.97 -7.19
N ALA A 139 5.04 2.45 -7.08
CA ALA A 139 5.42 1.19 -7.72
C ALA A 139 4.53 0.03 -7.25
N LEU A 140 4.23 -0.07 -5.96
CA LEU A 140 3.29 -1.08 -5.45
C LEU A 140 1.87 -0.87 -5.99
N GLY A 141 1.44 0.39 -6.11
CA GLY A 141 0.13 0.71 -6.66
C GLY A 141 0.00 0.28 -8.12
N VAL A 142 1.06 0.49 -8.92
CA VAL A 142 1.14 -0.01 -10.30
C VAL A 142 1.10 -1.53 -10.32
N ALA A 143 1.82 -2.19 -9.40
CA ALA A 143 1.80 -3.65 -9.29
C ALA A 143 0.37 -4.18 -9.09
N TYR A 144 -0.36 -3.64 -8.12
CA TYR A 144 -1.75 -4.02 -7.85
C TYR A 144 -2.70 -3.67 -9.00
N MET A 145 -2.54 -2.50 -9.60
CA MET A 145 -3.37 -2.05 -10.74
C MET A 145 -3.21 -2.97 -11.95
N LEU A 146 -1.96 -3.20 -12.40
CA LEU A 146 -1.67 -4.09 -13.53
C LEU A 146 -2.11 -5.53 -13.23
N GLY A 147 -1.84 -5.99 -12.02
CA GLY A 147 -2.25 -7.30 -11.53
C GLY A 147 -3.77 -7.52 -11.48
N ALA A 148 -4.53 -6.46 -11.23
CA ALA A 148 -5.98 -6.51 -11.21
C ALA A 148 -6.60 -6.50 -12.60
N VAL A 149 -6.01 -5.78 -13.58
CA VAL A 149 -6.53 -5.65 -14.94
C VAL A 149 -6.01 -6.70 -15.91
N ALA A 150 -4.93 -7.41 -15.58
CA ALA A 150 -4.44 -8.52 -16.37
C ALA A 150 -5.54 -9.58 -16.55
N PRO A 151 -5.61 -10.27 -17.72
CA PRO A 151 -6.55 -11.36 -17.94
C PRO A 151 -6.43 -12.38 -16.80
N SER A 152 -7.42 -12.39 -15.92
CA SER A 152 -7.35 -13.22 -14.72
C SER A 152 -7.41 -14.68 -15.17
N ALA A 153 -6.44 -15.51 -14.77
CA ALA A 153 -6.65 -16.95 -14.75
C ALA A 153 -7.96 -17.19 -13.99
N ARG A 154 -8.93 -17.89 -14.60
CA ARG A 154 -10.25 -18.10 -14.00
C ARG A 154 -10.07 -18.59 -12.56
N PRO A 155 -10.85 -18.08 -11.59
CA PRO A 155 -10.79 -18.57 -10.22
C PRO A 155 -10.92 -20.09 -10.22
N ALA A 156 -10.10 -20.79 -9.44
CA ALA A 156 -10.06 -22.26 -9.41
C ALA A 156 -11.40 -22.91 -9.02
N TRP A 157 -12.33 -22.15 -8.42
CA TRP A 157 -13.68 -22.61 -8.12
C TRP A 157 -14.63 -22.53 -9.33
N ALA A 158 -14.35 -21.67 -10.32
CA ALA A 158 -15.15 -21.50 -11.53
C ALA A 158 -14.87 -22.59 -12.59
N THR A 159 -13.82 -23.39 -12.42
CA THR A 159 -13.50 -24.53 -13.31
C THR A 159 -14.17 -25.84 -12.88
N ARG A 160 -14.71 -25.94 -11.65
CA ARG A 160 -15.32 -27.18 -11.13
C ARG A 160 -16.82 -27.33 -11.43
N SER A 161 -17.51 -26.28 -11.86
CA SER A 161 -18.97 -26.32 -12.09
C SER A 161 -19.38 -26.81 -13.50
N GLY A 162 -18.43 -27.24 -14.34
CA GLY A 162 -18.69 -27.67 -15.73
C GLY A 162 -18.60 -29.17 -15.99
N GLN A 163 -18.33 -29.99 -14.97
CA GLN A 163 -18.33 -31.45 -15.08
C GLN A 163 -19.50 -32.00 -14.29
N SER A 164 -20.68 -32.02 -14.92
CA SER A 164 -21.74 -32.94 -14.52
C SER A 164 -21.54 -34.25 -15.28
N PRO A 165 -21.60 -35.42 -14.61
CA PRO A 165 -21.47 -36.73 -15.24
C PRO A 165 -22.59 -37.04 -16.24
#